data_AF-A0A937S586-F1
#
_entry.id   AF-A0A937S586-F1
#
_cell.length_a   1.000
_cell.length_b   1.000
_cell.length_c   1.000
_cell.angle_alpha   90.00
_cell.angle_beta   90.00
_cell.angle_gamma   90.00
#
_symmetry.space_group_name_H-M   'P 1'
#
loop_
_entity.id
_entity.type
_entity.pdbx_description
1 polymer ?
#
loop_
_entity_poly.entity_id
_entity_poly.type
_entity_poly.pdbx_seq_one_letter_code
_entity_poly.pdbx_strand_id
1 'polypeptide(L)' 'MATKALDKYGIRYHLTEIVPYIQKSNREEMCPMEALSIGKEPEDFYQLIKNLLAENCC' A
#
# COMPACT_ATOMS: atom_id res chain seq x y z
N MET A 1 6.21 4.13 0.97
CA MET A 1 6.10 3.85 2.42
C MET A 1 4.94 4.65 2.98
N ALA A 2 4.06 3.99 3.73
CA ALA A 2 2.79 4.55 4.18
C ALA A 2 2.93 5.83 5.01
N THR A 3 3.82 5.88 6.00
CA THR A 3 4.01 7.06 6.87
C THR A 3 4.37 8.31 6.08
N LYS A 4 5.30 8.21 5.13
CA LYS A 4 5.68 9.31 4.25
C LYS A 4 4.52 9.82 3.39
N ALA A 5 3.66 8.92 2.92
CA ALA A 5 2.47 9.32 2.17
C ALA A 5 1.49 10.07 3.08
N LEU A 6 1.21 9.55 4.27
CA LEU A 6 0.35 10.20 5.25
C LEU A 6 0.86 11.61 5.62
N ASP A 7 2.17 11.75 5.87
CA ASP A 7 2.80 13.03 6.14
C ASP A 7 2.65 14.02 4.96
N LYS A 8 2.92 13.55 3.73
CA LYS A 8 2.81 14.35 2.50
C LYS A 8 1.41 14.94 2.31
N TYR A 9 0.37 14.18 2.65
CA TYR A 9 -1.03 14.62 2.52
C TYR A 9 -1.61 15.23 3.80
N GLY A 10 -0.80 15.43 4.85
CA GLY A 10 -1.24 16.04 6.10
C GLY A 10 -2.25 15.18 6.89
N ILE A 11 -2.24 13.86 6.66
CA ILE A 11 -3.15 12.94 7.33
C ILE A 11 -2.56 12.59 8.69
N ARG A 12 -3.28 12.94 9.76
CA ARG A 12 -2.87 12.56 11.13
C ARG A 12 -3.07 11.07 11.35
N TYR A 13 -2.09 10.42 11.96
CA TYR A 13 -2.15 9.01 12.32
C TYR A 13 -1.58 8.76 13.71
N HIS A 14 -2.01 7.66 14.31
CA HIS A 14 -1.40 7.08 15.49
C HIS A 14 -1.07 5.63 15.19
N LEU A 15 0.21 5.30 15.11
CA LEU A 15 0.71 3.95 14.85
C LEU A 15 1.42 3.46 16.11
N THR A 16 1.16 2.22 16.51
CA THR A 16 1.82 1.58 17.66
C THR A 16 3.21 1.05 17.32
N GLU A 17 3.45 0.76 16.04
CA GLU A 17 4.71 0.23 15.53
C GLU A 17 4.96 0.74 14.11
N ILE A 18 6.21 1.06 13.79
CA ILE A 18 6.65 1.41 12.44
C ILE A 18 7.52 0.27 11.93
N VAL A 19 7.04 -0.42 10.89
CA VAL A 19 7.75 -1.50 10.21
C VAL A 19 8.33 -1.04 8.87
N PRO A 20 9.42 -1.64 8.37
CA PRO A 20 10.03 -1.24 7.10
C PRO A 20 9.10 -1.36 5.89
N TYR A 21 8.22 -2.36 5.90
CA TYR A 21 7.20 -2.62 4.89
C TYR A 21 6.07 -3.44 5.49
N ILE A 22 4.87 -3.35 4.92
CA ILE A 22 3.73 -4.18 5.34
C ILE A 22 4.06 -5.63 4.99
N GLN A 23 4.05 -6.50 6.01
CA GLN A 23 4.34 -7.92 5.88
C GLN A 23 3.04 -8.72 5.68
N LYS A 24 3.17 -9.93 5.13
CA LYS A 24 2.12 -10.94 5.16
C LYS A 24 1.82 -11.36 6.60
N SER A 25 0.69 -12.03 6.81
CA SER A 25 0.26 -12.55 8.12
C SER A 25 1.26 -13.49 8.78
N ASN A 26 2.08 -14.21 8.00
CA ASN A 26 3.18 -15.06 8.50
C ASN A 26 4.47 -14.27 8.83
N ARG A 27 4.52 -12.95 8.63
CA ARG A 27 5.67 -12.05 8.90
C ARG A 27 6.97 -12.36 8.16
N GLU A 28 6.97 -13.31 7.24
CA GLU A 28 8.18 -13.73 6.53
C GLU A 28 8.45 -12.91 5.27
N GLU A 29 7.39 -12.41 4.62
CA GLU A 29 7.50 -11.75 3.32
C GLU A 29 6.69 -10.46 3.24
N MET A 30 7.08 -9.60 2.30
CA MET A 30 6.33 -8.40 1.96
C MET A 30 4.93 -8.76 1.46
N CYS A 31 3.93 -8.00 1.92
CA CYS A 31 2.57 -8.10 1.40
C CYS A 31 2.58 -7.79 -0.11
N PRO A 32 1.91 -8.60 -0.96
CA PRO A 32 1.83 -8.33 -2.40
C PRO A 32 1.27 -6.93 -2.71
N MET A 33 0.33 -6.45 -1.88
CA MET A 33 -0.24 -5.10 -2.02
C MET A 33 0.80 -4.00 -1.76
N GLU A 34 1.68 -4.18 -0.76
CA GLU A 34 2.77 -3.23 -0.49
C GLU A 34 3.72 -3.18 -1.69
N ALA A 35 4.13 -4.34 -2.20
CA ALA A 35 5.03 -4.43 -3.35
C ALA A 35 4.45 -3.72 -4.59
N LEU A 36 3.15 -3.90 -4.86
CA LEU A 36 2.46 -3.22 -5.97
C LEU A 36 2.41 -1.69 -5.80
N SER A 37 2.38 -1.18 -4.56
CA SER A 37 2.29 0.24 -4.25
C SER A 37 3.61 1.02 -4.38
N ILE A 38 4.76 0.31 -4.38
CA ILE A 38 6.08 0.96 -4.41
C ILE A 38 6.22 1.81 -5.68
N GLY A 39 6.65 3.06 -5.47
CA GLY A 39 6.91 4.02 -6.55
C GLY A 39 5.66 4.63 -7.21
N LYS A 40 4.46 4.38 -6.67
CA LYS A 40 3.20 4.91 -7.19
C LYS A 40 2.63 5.99 -6.28
N GLU A 41 2.03 7.01 -6.87
CA GLU A 41 1.17 7.94 -6.13
C GLU A 41 -0.18 7.24 -5.82
N PRO A 42 -0.96 7.75 -4.85
CA PRO A 42 -2.21 7.11 -4.42
C PRO A 42 -3.20 6.86 -5.57
N GLU A 43 -3.34 7.81 -6.50
CA GLU A 43 -4.26 7.70 -7.63
C GLU A 43 -3.79 6.62 -8.62
N ASP A 44 -2.50 6.58 -8.93
CA ASP A 44 -1.92 5.55 -9.83
C ASP A 44 -2.14 4.16 -9.26
N PHE A 45 -1.91 4.00 -7.95
CA PHE A 45 -2.15 2.74 -7.26
C PHE A 45 -3.63 2.37 -7.24
N TYR A 46 -4.52 3.34 -6.97
CA TYR A 46 -5.97 3.10 -6.97
C TYR A 46 -6.49 2.64 -8.33
N GLN A 47 -6.09 3.30 -9.42
CA GLN A 47 -6.49 2.90 -10.77
C GLN A 47 -5.94 1.53 -11.15
N LEU A 48 -4.68 1.22 -10.78
CA LEU A 48 -4.10 -0.11 -10.96
C LEU A 48 -4.98 -1.19 -10.31
N ILE A 49 -5.36 -1.02 -9.04
CA ILE A 49 -6.19 -2.01 -8.33
C ILE A 49 -7.57 -2.11 -8.97
N LYS A 50 -8.20 -1.00 -9.35
CA LYS A 50 -9.50 -1.04 -10.06
C LYS A 50 -9.42 -1.83 -11.35
N ASN A 51 -8.37 -1.64 -12.14
CA ASN A 51 -8.20 -2.35 -13.41
C ASN A 51 -8.00 -3.84 -13.18
N LEU A 52 -7.16 -4.22 -12.21
CA LEU A 52 -6.98 -5.64 -11.84
C LEU A 52 -8.30 -6.29 -11.40
N LEU A 53 -9.14 -5.58 -10.65
CA LEU A 53 -10.45 -6.10 -10.24
C LEU A 53 -11.42 -6.23 -11.41
N ALA A 54 -11.38 -5.30 -12.37
CA ALA A 54 -12.20 -5.35 -13.58
C ALA A 54 -11.77 -6.48 -14.54
N GLU A 55 -10.46 -6.70 -14.68
CA GLU A 55 -9.89 -7.76 -15.51
C GLU A 55 -10.13 -9.17 -14.94
N ASN A 56 -10.17 -9.30 -13.61
CA ASN A 56 -10.46 -10.56 -12.92
C ASN A 56 -11.97 -10.89 -12.84
N CYS A 57 -12.83 -10.07 -13.45
CA CYS A 57 -14.29 -10.28 -13.49
C CYS A 57 -14.75 -11.01 -14.78
N CYS A 58 -13.87 -11.80 -15.38
CA CYS A 58 -14.15 -12.73 -16.48
C CYS A 58 -13.61 -14.12 -16.16
#